data_AF-A0A8J3IPE8-F1
#
_entry.id   AF-A0A8J3IPE8-F1
#
_cell.length_a   1.000
_cell.length_b   1.000
_cell.length_c   1.000
_cell.angle_alpha   90.00
_cell.angle_beta   90.00
_cell.angle_gamma   90.00
#
_symmetry.space_group_name_H-M   'P 1'
#
loop_
_entity.id
_entity.type
_entity.pdbx_description
1 polymer ?
#
loop_
_entity_poly.entity_id
_entity_poly.type
_entity_poly.pdbx_seq_one_letter_code
_entity_poly.pdbx_strand_id
1 'polypeptide(L)'
;MKTATACLTTEECSLDDEQQWHDLYSWLLPLVEMWVYYADVPSWLGQQKEISEDITQEALLRTFRYSQRAERGEVRSIASLKSLCRTIAQNHFRDRRKKERCLVRPTLEMPLLETIDPTNDPIDPSQIAVDRMMLSAVIVAAARTVIKFPQRQRIALLTDLANTADFGEHPGLLEQAFSEEGISLRDYSQPLSQEQGERNRHAALLCIAYKRLRKEIEV
;
A
#
# COMPACT_ATOMS: atom_id res chain seq x y z
N MET A 1 -16.26 -48.47 38.25
CA MET A 1 -14.99 -48.07 37.58
C MET A 1 -15.28 -46.77 36.84
N LYS A 2 -15.00 -45.59 37.44
CA LYS A 2 -13.81 -44.73 37.24
C LYS A 2 -13.52 -44.36 35.75
N THR A 3 -14.01 -43.16 35.40
CA THR A 3 -13.54 -42.09 34.47
C THR A 3 -12.35 -42.31 33.52
N ALA A 4 -12.46 -41.79 32.28
CA ALA A 4 -11.68 -40.66 31.71
C ALA A 4 -12.04 -40.51 30.21
N THR A 5 -12.66 -39.42 29.76
CA THR A 5 -12.04 -38.16 29.32
C THR A 5 -11.18 -38.32 28.06
N ALA A 6 -11.71 -37.88 26.93
CA ALA A 6 -10.95 -37.29 25.84
C ALA A 6 -11.65 -35.98 25.45
N CYS A 7 -11.17 -34.91 26.10
CA CYS A 7 -11.35 -33.51 25.74
C CYS A 7 -10.03 -33.06 25.09
N LEU A 8 -10.09 -32.01 24.27
CA LEU A 8 -9.00 -31.32 23.55
C LEU A 8 -8.69 -31.99 22.19
N THR A 9 -8.71 -31.28 21.05
CA THR A 9 -8.23 -29.92 20.78
C THR A 9 -9.02 -29.23 19.67
N THR A 10 -9.71 -28.13 19.98
CA THR A 10 -10.28 -27.18 18.99
C THR A 10 -9.56 -25.82 19.06
N GLU A 11 -8.62 -25.64 19.98
CA GLU A 11 -7.96 -24.35 20.30
C GLU A 11 -6.68 -24.09 19.48
N GLU A 12 -6.04 -25.11 18.90
CA GLU A 12 -4.81 -24.92 18.12
C GLU A 12 -5.05 -24.34 16.72
N CYS A 13 -6.28 -24.46 16.19
CA CYS A 13 -6.62 -23.96 14.85
C CYS A 13 -6.91 -22.44 14.82
N SER A 14 -7.30 -21.83 15.95
CA SER A 14 -7.70 -20.41 16.00
C SER A 14 -6.54 -19.44 16.25
N LEU A 15 -5.46 -19.91 16.90
CA LEU A 15 -4.31 -19.07 17.25
C LEU A 15 -3.45 -18.71 16.03
N ASP A 16 -3.34 -19.61 15.05
CA ASP A 16 -2.57 -19.39 13.82
C ASP A 16 -3.25 -18.32 12.94
N ASP A 17 -4.59 -18.34 12.88
CA ASP A 17 -5.38 -17.31 12.19
C ASP A 17 -5.22 -15.94 12.87
N GLU A 18 -5.35 -15.85 14.19
CA GLU A 18 -5.19 -14.58 14.92
C GLU A 18 -3.80 -13.97 14.74
N GLN A 19 -2.76 -14.80 14.80
CA GLN A 19 -1.37 -14.35 14.58
C GLN A 19 -1.16 -13.86 13.15
N GLN A 20 -1.73 -14.55 12.15
CA GLN A 20 -1.63 -14.12 10.74
C GLN A 20 -2.23 -12.73 10.53
N TRP A 21 -3.39 -12.43 11.13
CA TRP A 21 -4.03 -11.11 11.03
C TRP A 21 -3.24 -10.04 11.79
N HIS A 22 -2.66 -10.39 12.94
CA HIS A 22 -1.81 -9.48 13.70
C HIS A 22 -0.52 -9.13 12.95
N ASP A 23 0.12 -10.11 12.31
CA ASP A 23 1.30 -9.90 11.47
C ASP A 23 0.98 -9.03 10.26
N LEU A 24 -0.20 -9.26 9.66
CA LEU A 24 -0.67 -8.46 8.52
C LEU A 24 -0.96 -7.01 8.92
N TYR A 25 -1.54 -6.78 10.10
CA TYR A 25 -1.72 -5.45 10.68
C TYR A 25 -0.37 -4.77 10.90
N SER A 26 0.56 -5.45 11.59
CA SER A 26 1.87 -4.92 11.95
C SER A 26 2.72 -4.59 10.72
N TRP A 27 2.55 -5.35 9.62
CA TRP A 27 3.18 -5.07 8.34
C TRP A 27 2.53 -3.89 7.59
N LEU A 28 1.20 -3.80 7.60
CA LEU A 28 0.47 -2.81 6.81
C LEU A 28 0.48 -1.41 7.45
N LEU A 29 0.30 -1.32 8.77
CA LEU A 29 0.21 -0.05 9.49
C LEU A 29 1.35 0.94 9.16
N PRO A 30 2.64 0.57 9.24
CA PRO A 30 3.72 1.52 8.94
C PRO A 30 3.72 1.99 7.48
N LEU A 31 3.20 1.19 6.55
CA LEU A 31 3.04 1.61 5.14
C LEU A 31 1.94 2.66 5.01
N VAL A 32 0.83 2.45 5.69
CA VAL A 32 -0.30 3.39 5.69
C VAL A 32 0.06 4.69 6.41
N GLU A 33 0.76 4.62 7.54
CA GLU A 33 1.30 5.79 8.25
C GLU A 33 2.17 6.64 7.32
N MET A 34 3.04 5.99 6.54
CA MET A 34 3.84 6.67 5.53
C MET A 34 2.96 7.36 4.48
N TRP A 35 1.92 6.69 3.96
CA TRP A 35 1.02 7.28 2.97
C TRP A 35 0.26 8.49 3.51
N VAL A 36 -0.29 8.37 4.72
CA VAL A 36 -1.05 9.43 5.40
C VAL A 36 -0.14 10.63 5.69
N TYR A 37 1.09 10.39 6.16
CA TYR A 37 2.08 11.44 6.40
C TYR A 37 2.40 12.24 5.14
N TYR A 38 2.50 11.59 3.98
CA TYR A 38 2.80 12.25 2.69
C TYR A 38 1.55 12.68 1.89
N ALA A 39 0.33 12.42 2.40
CA ALA A 39 -0.90 12.68 1.65
C ALA A 39 -1.19 14.17 1.43
N ASP A 40 -0.61 15.04 2.27
CA ASP A 40 -0.74 16.50 2.21
C ASP A 40 -2.22 16.94 2.24
N VAL A 41 -2.96 16.37 3.19
CA VAL A 41 -4.37 16.67 3.44
C VAL A 41 -4.45 17.48 4.73
N PRO A 42 -4.80 18.78 4.68
CA PRO A 42 -4.79 19.64 5.86
C PRO A 42 -5.69 19.16 7.01
N SER A 43 -6.85 18.57 6.68
CA SER A 43 -7.78 18.02 7.68
C SER A 43 -7.22 16.81 8.43
N TRP A 44 -6.14 16.18 7.94
CA TRP A 44 -5.52 15.01 8.57
C TRP A 44 -4.40 15.38 9.54
N LEU A 45 -4.00 16.66 9.58
CA LEU A 45 -2.94 17.12 10.46
C LEU A 45 -3.37 17.00 11.93
N GLY A 46 -2.60 16.26 12.72
CA GLY A 46 -2.92 15.95 14.12
C GLY A 46 -3.81 14.73 14.32
N GLN A 47 -4.27 14.09 13.23
CA GLN A 47 -5.08 12.86 13.25
C GLN A 47 -4.44 11.73 12.43
N GLN A 48 -3.15 11.86 12.08
CA GLN A 48 -2.53 10.94 11.13
C GLN A 48 -2.51 9.51 11.65
N LYS A 49 -2.36 9.32 12.97
CA LYS A 49 -2.32 8.01 13.58
C LYS A 49 -3.68 7.32 13.49
N GLU A 50 -4.73 8.01 13.92
CA GLU A 50 -6.11 7.54 13.90
C GLU A 50 -6.55 7.21 12.46
N ILE A 51 -6.22 8.07 11.51
CA ILE A 51 -6.53 7.84 10.09
C ILE A 51 -5.77 6.62 9.55
N SER A 52 -4.52 6.42 9.97
CA SER A 52 -3.72 5.27 9.54
C SER A 52 -4.26 3.97 10.12
N GLU A 53 -4.66 3.98 11.39
CA GLU A 53 -5.31 2.84 12.05
C GLU A 53 -6.65 2.52 11.38
N ASP A 54 -7.50 3.53 11.13
CA ASP A 54 -8.78 3.40 10.41
C ASP A 54 -8.60 2.70 9.05
N ILE A 55 -7.67 3.21 8.23
CA ILE A 55 -7.41 2.67 6.89
C ILE A 55 -6.91 1.23 6.97
N THR A 56 -6.02 0.95 7.93
CA THR A 56 -5.45 -0.39 8.14
C THR A 56 -6.51 -1.38 8.59
N GLN A 57 -7.34 -1.01 9.56
CA GLN A 57 -8.42 -1.85 10.08
C GLN A 57 -9.49 -2.14 9.01
N GLU A 58 -9.90 -1.12 8.25
CA GLU A 58 -10.86 -1.31 7.16
C GLU A 58 -10.30 -2.25 6.07
N ALA A 59 -9.01 -2.14 5.76
CA ALA A 59 -8.36 -3.03 4.80
C ALA A 59 -8.32 -4.49 5.28
N LEU A 60 -7.97 -4.71 6.55
CA LEU A 60 -7.98 -6.03 7.16
C LEU A 60 -9.38 -6.64 7.17
N LEU A 61 -10.39 -5.89 7.60
CA LEU A 61 -11.77 -6.35 7.66
C LEU A 61 -12.29 -6.76 6.28
N ARG A 62 -12.01 -5.96 5.24
CA ARG A 62 -12.37 -6.30 3.86
C ARG A 62 -11.61 -7.50 3.34
N THR A 63 -10.34 -7.64 3.71
CA THR A 63 -9.50 -8.80 3.33
C THR A 63 -10.04 -10.08 3.96
N PHE A 64 -10.38 -10.05 5.25
CA PHE A 64 -11.01 -11.16 5.97
C PHE A 64 -12.35 -11.56 5.35
N ARG A 65 -13.22 -10.58 5.05
CA ARG A 65 -14.48 -10.87 4.35
C ARG A 65 -14.25 -11.48 2.97
N TYR A 66 -13.21 -11.05 2.26
CA TYR A 66 -12.85 -11.62 0.97
C TYR A 66 -12.33 -13.06 1.12
N SER A 67 -11.49 -13.35 2.12
CA SER A 67 -10.98 -14.72 2.38
C SER A 67 -12.10 -15.69 2.69
N GLN A 68 -13.03 -15.31 3.56
CA GLN A 68 -14.22 -16.12 3.85
C GLN A 68 -15.06 -16.42 2.59
N ARG A 69 -15.20 -15.45 1.69
CA ARG A 69 -15.94 -15.64 0.43
C ARG A 69 -15.16 -16.52 -0.55
N ALA A 70 -13.83 -16.44 -0.56
CA ALA A 70 -12.97 -17.28 -1.39
C ALA A 70 -13.00 -18.74 -0.92
N GLU A 71 -12.98 -18.98 0.39
CA GLU A 71 -13.14 -20.31 1.00
C GLU A 71 -14.50 -20.94 0.66
N ARG A 72 -15.56 -20.13 0.61
CA ARG A 72 -16.89 -20.55 0.14
C ARG A 72 -17.02 -20.71 -1.38
N GLY A 73 -15.97 -20.38 -2.14
CA GLY A 73 -15.97 -20.47 -3.61
C GLY A 73 -16.78 -19.39 -4.32
N GLU A 74 -17.17 -18.31 -3.64
CA GLU A 74 -17.96 -17.21 -4.23
C GLU A 74 -17.11 -16.24 -5.06
N VAL A 75 -15.80 -16.16 -4.76
CA VAL A 75 -14.84 -15.27 -5.41
C VAL A 75 -13.56 -16.02 -5.76
N ARG A 76 -12.69 -15.40 -6.57
CA ARG A 76 -11.40 -15.97 -6.95
C ARG A 76 -10.54 -16.24 -5.72
N SER A 77 -9.78 -17.33 -5.76
CA SER A 77 -8.80 -17.68 -4.73
C SER A 77 -7.78 -16.56 -4.52
N ILE A 78 -7.36 -16.40 -3.27
CA ILE A 78 -6.37 -15.40 -2.88
C ILE A 78 -4.98 -15.97 -3.14
N ALA A 79 -4.19 -15.32 -4.00
CA ALA A 79 -2.79 -15.70 -4.22
C ALA A 79 -1.88 -15.27 -3.06
N SER A 80 -2.11 -14.08 -2.50
CA SER A 80 -1.36 -13.55 -1.36
C SER A 80 -2.26 -12.62 -0.53
N LEU A 81 -2.36 -12.92 0.77
CA LEU A 81 -3.15 -12.12 1.71
C LEU A 81 -2.57 -10.71 1.86
N LYS A 82 -1.24 -10.60 1.85
CA LYS A 82 -0.50 -9.32 1.90
C LYS A 82 -0.79 -8.44 0.69
N SER A 83 -0.78 -9.02 -0.52
CA SER A 83 -1.01 -8.25 -1.75
C SER A 83 -2.44 -7.75 -1.86
N LEU A 84 -3.42 -8.61 -1.51
CA LEU A 84 -4.83 -8.25 -1.47
C LEU A 84 -5.08 -7.13 -0.44
N CYS A 85 -4.60 -7.30 0.79
CA CYS A 85 -4.80 -6.34 1.87
C CYS A 85 -4.18 -4.98 1.53
N ARG A 86 -2.97 -4.96 0.98
CA ARG A 86 -2.33 -3.73 0.50
C ARG A 86 -3.14 -3.06 -0.60
N THR A 87 -3.66 -3.82 -1.56
CA THR A 87 -4.47 -3.26 -2.66
C THR A 87 -5.73 -2.60 -2.12
N ILE A 88 -6.42 -3.26 -1.19
CA ILE A 88 -7.60 -2.71 -0.53
C ILE A 88 -7.25 -1.44 0.24
N ALA A 89 -6.16 -1.46 1.03
CA ALA A 89 -5.70 -0.29 1.78
C ALA A 89 -5.36 0.90 0.87
N GLN A 90 -4.67 0.66 -0.26
CA GLN A 90 -4.34 1.69 -1.23
C GLN A 90 -5.58 2.32 -1.85
N ASN A 91 -6.55 1.50 -2.24
CA ASN A 91 -7.80 1.99 -2.80
C ASN A 91 -8.57 2.82 -1.76
N HIS A 92 -8.70 2.30 -0.53
CA HIS A 92 -9.38 3.02 0.54
C HIS A 92 -8.70 4.35 0.90
N PHE A 93 -7.36 4.38 0.97
CA PHE A 93 -6.57 5.60 1.16
C PHE A 93 -6.84 6.62 0.04
N ARG A 94 -6.81 6.18 -1.23
CA ARG A 94 -7.06 7.05 -2.40
C ARG A 94 -8.47 7.63 -2.37
N ASP A 95 -9.48 6.82 -2.07
CA ASP A 95 -10.88 7.23 -1.99
C ASP A 95 -11.08 8.25 -0.88
N ARG A 96 -10.52 7.99 0.30
CA ARG A 96 -10.60 8.90 1.45
C ARG A 96 -9.89 10.23 1.14
N ARG A 97 -8.69 10.18 0.57
CA ARG A 97 -7.95 11.38 0.14
C ARG A 97 -8.73 12.20 -0.90
N LYS A 98 -9.36 11.53 -1.87
CA LYS A 98 -10.20 12.17 -2.90
C LYS A 98 -11.39 12.87 -2.24
N LYS A 99 -12.11 12.17 -1.35
CA LYS A 99 -13.25 12.72 -0.62
C LYS A 99 -12.88 13.98 0.16
N GLU A 100 -11.77 13.96 0.89
CA GLU A 100 -11.31 15.08 1.70
C GLU A 100 -10.92 16.29 0.86
N ARG A 101 -10.30 16.07 -0.30
CA ARG A 101 -10.01 17.16 -1.26
C ARG A 101 -11.29 17.81 -1.81
N CYS A 102 -12.36 17.04 -1.99
CA CYS A 102 -13.66 17.58 -2.40
C CYS A 102 -14.33 18.40 -1.28
N LEU A 103 -14.05 18.11 0.00
CA LEU A 103 -14.62 18.83 1.15
C LEU A 103 -13.93 20.18 1.43
N VAL A 104 -12.69 20.38 0.95
CA VAL A 104 -11.89 21.62 1.18
C VAL A 104 -12.18 22.72 0.14
N ARG A 105 -13.18 22.58 -0.75
CA ARG A 105 -13.68 23.68 -1.59
C ARG A 105 -14.99 24.27 -1.07
N PRO A 106 -14.96 25.40 -0.35
CA PRO A 106 -16.07 26.35 -0.37
C PRO A 106 -15.80 27.44 -1.43
N THR A 107 -16.80 27.69 -2.29
CA THR A 107 -16.98 28.91 -3.11
C THR A 107 -16.00 29.16 -4.27
N LEU A 108 -16.33 28.63 -5.44
CA LEU A 108 -16.29 29.43 -6.68
C LEU A 108 -17.48 28.98 -7.54
N GLU A 109 -18.38 29.91 -7.82
CA GLU A 109 -19.64 29.69 -8.53
C GLU A 109 -19.42 29.26 -10.00
N MET A 110 -20.40 28.51 -10.52
CA MET A 110 -20.76 28.24 -11.93
C MET A 110 -20.09 27.04 -12.66
N PRO A 111 -20.78 26.42 -13.63
CA PRO A 111 -22.13 25.85 -13.57
C PRO A 111 -22.15 24.36 -14.01
N LEU A 112 -23.14 23.59 -13.50
CA LEU A 112 -23.70 22.35 -14.06
C LEU A 112 -22.77 21.48 -14.95
N LEU A 113 -22.13 20.49 -14.33
CA LEU A 113 -21.84 19.22 -14.98
C LEU A 113 -22.36 18.12 -14.07
N GLU A 114 -23.50 17.60 -14.49
CA GLU A 114 -24.16 16.33 -14.15
C GLU A 114 -23.58 15.59 -12.93
N THR A 115 -24.37 15.63 -11.87
CA THR A 115 -24.36 14.66 -10.77
C THR A 115 -24.47 13.24 -11.34
N ILE A 116 -23.35 12.53 -11.40
CA ILE A 116 -23.31 11.08 -11.59
C ILE A 116 -23.33 10.43 -10.20
N ASP A 117 -24.40 9.69 -9.95
CA ASP A 117 -24.66 8.85 -8.79
C ASP A 117 -23.52 7.81 -8.60
N PRO A 118 -22.85 7.74 -7.44
CA PRO A 118 -21.65 6.92 -7.29
C PRO A 118 -21.94 5.43 -7.05
N THR A 119 -23.17 4.95 -7.23
CA THR A 119 -23.53 3.60 -6.75
C THR A 119 -23.58 2.48 -7.78
N ASN A 120 -23.36 2.69 -9.09
CA ASN A 120 -23.50 1.56 -10.03
C ASN A 120 -22.85 1.66 -11.43
N ASP A 121 -21.67 2.29 -11.59
CA ASP A 121 -20.98 2.20 -12.88
C ASP A 121 -20.10 0.94 -12.98
N PRO A 122 -20.30 0.08 -14.01
CA PRO A 122 -19.33 -0.96 -14.33
C PRO A 122 -18.03 -0.26 -14.73
N ILE A 123 -16.96 -0.54 -13.98
CA ILE A 123 -15.64 0.07 -14.16
C ILE A 123 -15.24 -0.06 -15.64
N ASP A 124 -15.23 1.06 -16.36
CA ASP A 124 -14.94 1.11 -17.78
C ASP A 124 -13.54 0.53 -18.06
N PRO A 125 -13.42 -0.59 -18.81
CA PRO A 125 -12.13 -1.18 -19.14
C PRO A 125 -11.18 -0.23 -19.87
N SER A 126 -11.70 0.73 -20.68
CA SER A 126 -10.85 1.75 -21.30
C SER A 126 -10.27 2.71 -20.28
N GLN A 127 -11.05 3.17 -19.30
CA GLN A 127 -10.54 4.00 -18.21
C GLN A 127 -9.47 3.26 -17.38
N ILE A 128 -9.68 1.97 -17.07
CA ILE A 128 -8.65 1.15 -16.41
C ILE A 128 -7.37 1.07 -17.26
N ALA A 129 -7.49 0.90 -18.57
CA ALA A 129 -6.34 0.82 -19.46
C ALA A 129 -5.57 2.15 -19.51
N VAL A 130 -6.28 3.28 -19.61
CA VAL A 130 -5.68 4.63 -19.58
C VAL A 130 -5.00 4.89 -18.24
N ASP A 131 -5.66 4.57 -17.12
CA ASP A 131 -5.10 4.73 -15.78
C ASP A 131 -3.85 3.86 -15.58
N ARG A 132 -3.84 2.63 -16.13
CA ARG A 132 -2.67 1.75 -16.11
C ARG A 132 -1.53 2.27 -16.98
N MET A 133 -1.82 2.82 -18.16
CA MET A 133 -0.82 3.42 -19.04
C MET A 133 -0.21 4.67 -18.40
N MET A 134 -1.03 5.54 -17.80
CA MET A 134 -0.57 6.71 -17.05
C MET A 134 0.28 6.29 -15.85
N LEU A 135 -0.17 5.30 -15.07
CA LEU A 135 0.58 4.77 -13.94
C LEU A 135 1.94 4.21 -14.38
N SER A 136 1.98 3.44 -15.47
CA SER A 136 3.21 2.90 -16.03
C SER A 136 4.18 4.02 -16.46
N ALA A 137 3.69 5.04 -17.17
CA ALA A 137 4.51 6.18 -17.59
C ALA A 137 5.11 6.94 -16.38
N VAL A 138 4.30 7.16 -15.33
CA VAL A 138 4.77 7.81 -14.09
C VAL A 138 5.80 6.96 -13.37
N ILE A 139 5.62 5.64 -13.31
CA ILE A 139 6.57 4.72 -12.68
C ILE A 139 7.90 4.71 -13.44
N VAL A 140 7.87 4.69 -14.79
CA VAL A 140 9.08 4.75 -15.62
C VAL A 140 9.81 6.09 -15.44
N ALA A 141 9.07 7.20 -15.43
CA ALA A 141 9.64 8.52 -15.16
C ALA A 141 10.27 8.58 -13.76
N ALA A 142 9.61 8.01 -12.75
CA ALA A 142 10.15 7.92 -11.39
C ALA A 142 11.44 7.10 -11.36
N ALA A 143 11.49 5.92 -12.00
CA ALA A 143 12.67 5.06 -12.04
C ALA A 143 13.89 5.80 -12.65
N ARG A 144 13.69 6.48 -13.79
CA ARG A 144 14.70 7.33 -14.44
C ARG A 144 15.24 8.44 -13.54
N THR A 145 14.36 9.04 -12.76
CA THR A 145 14.71 10.10 -11.81
C THR A 145 15.52 9.54 -10.64
N VAL A 146 15.11 8.39 -10.08
CA VAL A 146 15.80 7.75 -8.95
C VAL A 146 17.24 7.37 -9.28
N ILE A 147 17.53 6.98 -10.53
CA ILE A 147 18.90 6.63 -10.95
C ILE A 147 19.86 7.80 -10.82
N LYS A 148 19.36 9.02 -11.05
CA LYS A 148 20.12 10.26 -10.96
C LYS A 148 20.37 10.71 -9.51
N PHE A 149 19.77 10.05 -8.52
CA PHE A 149 19.96 10.43 -7.13
C PHE A 149 21.37 10.10 -6.63
N PRO A 150 21.88 10.86 -5.63
CA PRO A 150 23.08 10.50 -4.92
C PRO A 150 23.00 9.07 -4.39
N GLN A 151 24.10 8.33 -4.51
CA GLN A 151 24.15 6.89 -4.24
C GLN A 151 23.48 6.48 -2.91
N ARG A 152 23.71 7.22 -1.82
CA ARG A 152 23.13 6.93 -0.50
C ARG A 152 21.61 7.07 -0.46
N GLN A 153 21.05 8.05 -1.16
CA GLN A 153 19.60 8.27 -1.25
C GLN A 153 18.95 7.24 -2.16
N ARG A 154 19.62 6.94 -3.29
CA ARG A 154 19.17 5.90 -4.23
C ARG A 154 19.12 4.53 -3.55
N ILE A 155 20.17 4.12 -2.86
CA ILE A 155 20.21 2.83 -2.16
C ILE A 155 19.09 2.76 -1.11
N ALA A 156 18.95 3.76 -0.25
CA ALA A 156 17.90 3.77 0.76
C ALA A 156 16.51 3.60 0.15
N LEU A 157 16.22 4.37 -0.92
CA LEU A 157 14.95 4.30 -1.63
C LEU A 157 14.74 2.95 -2.32
N LEU A 158 15.76 2.40 -2.99
CA LEU A 158 15.65 1.09 -3.65
C LEU A 158 15.47 -0.03 -2.64
N THR A 159 16.11 0.04 -1.47
CA THR A 159 15.92 -0.93 -0.38
C THR A 159 14.50 -0.87 0.18
N ASP A 160 13.95 0.33 0.38
CA ASP A 160 12.56 0.50 0.81
C ASP A 160 11.57 0.00 -0.25
N LEU A 161 11.80 0.33 -1.52
CA LEU A 161 11.00 -0.15 -2.63
C LEU A 161 11.07 -1.68 -2.79
N ALA A 162 12.24 -2.27 -2.63
CA ALA A 162 12.43 -3.72 -2.70
C ALA A 162 11.77 -4.46 -1.53
N ASN A 163 11.89 -3.94 -0.31
CA ASN A 163 11.28 -4.53 0.87
C ASN A 163 9.75 -4.37 0.89
N THR A 164 9.23 -3.39 0.16
CA THR A 164 7.79 -3.21 -0.03
C THR A 164 7.27 -3.88 -1.30
N ALA A 165 8.12 -4.25 -2.25
CA ALA A 165 7.70 -4.95 -3.46
C ALA A 165 7.27 -6.38 -3.14
N ASP A 166 6.17 -6.83 -3.76
CA ASP A 166 5.78 -8.22 -3.74
C ASP A 166 6.36 -8.89 -5.00
N PHE A 167 7.44 -9.64 -4.83
CA PHE A 167 8.12 -10.33 -5.91
C PHE A 167 7.41 -11.64 -6.25
N GLY A 168 6.30 -11.54 -6.99
CA GLY A 168 5.55 -12.70 -7.49
C GLY A 168 6.22 -13.40 -8.69
N GLU A 169 5.48 -14.30 -9.34
CA GLU A 169 5.92 -15.04 -10.53
C GLU A 169 6.14 -14.14 -11.77
N HIS A 170 5.51 -12.97 -11.81
CA HIS A 170 5.65 -12.00 -12.87
C HIS A 170 6.17 -10.66 -12.33
N PRO A 171 7.15 -10.03 -13.01
CA PRO A 171 7.69 -8.76 -12.56
C PRO A 171 6.61 -7.68 -12.58
N GLY A 172 6.42 -6.99 -11.46
CA GLY A 172 5.51 -5.86 -11.38
C GLY A 172 6.00 -4.67 -12.21
N LEU A 173 5.12 -3.71 -12.48
CA LEU A 173 5.48 -2.50 -13.25
C LEU A 173 6.70 -1.75 -12.69
N LEU A 174 6.86 -1.77 -11.37
CA LEU A 174 8.02 -1.18 -10.68
C LEU A 174 9.31 -1.96 -10.99
N GLU A 175 9.28 -3.29 -10.89
CA GLU A 175 10.42 -4.17 -11.20
C GLU A 175 10.83 -4.05 -12.66
N GLN A 176 9.85 -4.00 -13.56
CA GLN A 176 10.11 -3.81 -14.98
C GLN A 176 10.76 -2.45 -15.27
N ALA A 177 10.21 -1.36 -14.72
CA ALA A 177 10.74 -0.02 -14.94
C ALA A 177 12.18 0.16 -14.45
N PHE A 178 12.55 -0.46 -13.32
CA PHE A 178 13.94 -0.44 -12.86
C PHE A 178 14.85 -1.38 -13.66
N SER A 179 14.32 -2.53 -14.11
CA SER A 179 15.08 -3.50 -14.92
C SER A 179 15.46 -2.93 -16.29
N GLU A 180 14.56 -2.18 -16.92
CA GLU A 180 14.81 -1.46 -18.19
C GLU A 180 15.96 -0.45 -18.07
N GLU A 181 16.20 0.04 -16.86
CA GLU A 181 17.29 0.97 -16.56
C GLU A 181 18.51 0.28 -15.91
N GLY A 182 18.56 -1.07 -15.96
CA GLY A 182 19.70 -1.87 -15.49
C GLY A 182 19.78 -2.07 -13.98
N ILE A 183 18.69 -1.82 -13.24
CA ILE A 183 18.62 -2.03 -11.79
C ILE A 183 17.70 -3.22 -11.48
N SER A 184 18.29 -4.28 -10.91
CA SER A 184 17.53 -5.37 -10.29
C SER A 184 17.09 -4.95 -8.89
N LEU A 185 15.78 -4.75 -8.67
CA LEU A 185 15.25 -4.43 -7.33
C LEU A 185 15.50 -5.54 -6.32
N ARG A 186 15.57 -6.80 -6.76
CA ARG A 186 15.79 -7.95 -5.89
C ARG A 186 17.12 -7.86 -5.14
N ASP A 187 18.13 -7.26 -5.76
CA ASP A 187 19.47 -7.08 -5.17
C ASP A 187 19.45 -6.15 -3.95
N TYR A 188 18.40 -5.33 -3.82
CA TYR A 188 18.20 -4.37 -2.74
C TYR A 188 17.26 -4.88 -1.64
N SER A 189 16.69 -6.08 -1.80
CA SER A 189 15.86 -6.74 -0.79
C SER A 189 16.74 -7.20 0.37
N GLN A 190 16.96 -6.32 1.34
CA GLN A 190 17.79 -6.58 2.51
C GLN A 190 17.01 -6.30 3.79
N PRO A 191 17.13 -7.15 4.82
CA PRO A 191 16.53 -6.87 6.11
C PRO A 191 17.09 -5.55 6.66
N LEU A 192 16.19 -4.68 7.13
CA LEU A 192 16.57 -3.41 7.75
C LEU A 192 17.42 -3.68 9.00
N SER A 193 18.46 -2.86 9.20
CA SER A 193 19.32 -2.96 10.38
C SER A 193 18.49 -2.81 11.67
N GLN A 194 18.82 -3.64 12.67
CA GLN A 194 18.19 -3.61 14.00
C GLN A 194 18.77 -2.49 14.88
N GLU A 195 19.89 -1.89 14.49
CA GLU A 195 20.53 -0.83 15.26
C GLU A 195 19.81 0.51 15.08
N GLN A 196 19.44 1.14 16.20
CA GLN A 196 18.66 2.39 16.20
C GLN A 196 19.34 3.53 15.43
N GLY A 197 20.67 3.64 15.52
CA GLY A 197 21.45 4.68 14.84
C GLY A 197 21.38 4.55 13.31
N GLU A 198 21.49 3.33 12.80
CA GLU A 198 21.42 3.04 11.37
C GLU A 198 20.00 3.22 10.83
N ARG A 199 18.97 2.82 11.59
CA ARG A 199 17.56 3.05 11.24
C ARG A 199 17.24 4.52 11.08
N ASN A 200 17.65 5.36 12.03
CA ASN A 200 17.40 6.80 11.97
C ASN A 200 18.09 7.44 10.76
N ARG A 201 19.32 7.02 10.46
CA ARG A 201 20.06 7.50 9.29
C ARG A 201 19.40 7.06 7.98
N HIS A 202 18.94 5.82 7.90
CA HIS A 202 18.21 5.29 6.76
C HIS A 202 16.89 6.05 6.53
N ALA A 203 16.10 6.26 7.59
CA ALA A 203 14.85 7.01 7.54
C ALA A 203 15.06 8.46 7.07
N ALA A 204 16.13 9.13 7.52
CA ALA A 204 16.47 10.47 7.06
C ALA A 204 16.82 10.50 5.56
N LEU A 205 17.61 9.53 5.07
CA LEU A 205 17.94 9.39 3.65
C LEU A 205 16.70 9.12 2.80
N LEU A 206 15.79 8.26 3.27
CA LEU A 206 14.50 7.99 2.64
C LEU A 206 13.62 9.22 2.54
N CYS A 207 13.46 9.96 3.64
CA CYS A 207 12.66 11.17 3.68
C CYS A 207 13.16 12.21 2.66
N ILE A 208 14.48 12.38 2.55
CA ILE A 208 15.08 13.27 1.55
C ILE A 208 14.85 12.74 0.14
N ALA A 209 15.02 11.43 -0.08
CA ALA A 209 14.82 10.80 -1.39
C ALA A 209 13.37 10.95 -1.88
N TYR A 210 12.37 10.65 -1.04
CA TYR A 210 10.95 10.82 -1.39
C TYR A 210 10.56 12.27 -1.64
N LYS A 211 11.04 13.21 -0.82
CA LYS A 211 10.82 14.65 -1.05
C LYS A 211 11.40 15.11 -2.38
N ARG A 212 12.60 14.67 -2.72
CA ARG A 212 13.23 14.96 -4.02
C ARG A 212 12.44 14.33 -5.16
N LEU A 213 12.05 13.07 -5.03
CA LEU A 213 11.29 12.36 -6.05
C LEU A 213 9.95 13.04 -6.35
N ARG A 214 9.23 13.47 -5.31
CA ARG A 214 8.00 14.24 -5.45
C ARG A 214 8.22 15.51 -6.27
N LYS A 215 9.26 16.29 -5.94
CA LYS A 215 9.57 17.55 -6.64
C LYS A 215 9.88 17.35 -8.13
N GLU A 216 10.55 16.25 -8.48
CA GLU A 216 10.97 15.96 -9.86
C GLU A 216 9.83 15.36 -10.72
N ILE A 217 8.80 14.79 -10.10
CA ILE A 217 7.64 14.19 -10.79
C ILE A 217 6.45 15.16 -10.91
N GLU A 218 6.36 16.18 -10.04
CA GLU A 218 5.32 17.24 -10.10
C GLU A 218 5.54 18.29 -11.22
N VAL A 219 6.44 18.04 -12.19
CA VAL A 219 6.74 18.92 -13.34
C VAL A 219 5.85 18.61 -14.54
#